data_AF-A0A349B476-F1
#
_entry.id   AF-A0A349B476-F1
#
_cell.length_a   1.000
_cell.length_b   1.000
_cell.length_c   1.000
_cell.angle_alpha   90.00
_cell.angle_beta   90.00
_cell.angle_gamma   90.00
#
_symmetry.space_group_name_H-M   'P 1'
#
loop_
_entity.id
_entity.type
_entity.pdbx_description
1 polymer ?
#
loop_
_entity_poly.entity_id
_entity_poly.type
_entity_poly.pdbx_seq_one_letter_code
_entity_poly.pdbx_strand_id
1 'polypeptide(L)'
;MKRTTIALGAILAAGVLLAACGDDDSTTTAMPGTEENMPDEDMSDMDAHEDEGTSPVAEGARQVEVVAGDFAFDPDEITAEPGEDLAIALTSEDILHDFTIDELDAHVAAD
;
A
#
# COMPACT_ATOMS: atom_id res chain seq x y z
N MET A 1 13.37 -38.32 -20.17
CA MET A 1 14.10 -38.13 -21.45
C MET A 1 13.10 -38.03 -22.61
N LYS A 2 12.87 -36.82 -23.11
CA LYS A 2 12.51 -36.50 -24.50
C LYS A 2 12.85 -35.01 -24.67
N ARG A 3 13.89 -34.78 -25.46
CA ARG A 3 14.48 -33.48 -25.80
C ARG A 3 13.85 -33.02 -27.11
N THR A 4 13.64 -31.71 -27.28
CA THR A 4 13.65 -30.91 -28.55
C THR A 4 12.76 -29.67 -28.38
N THR A 5 13.02 -28.42 -28.81
CA THR A 5 14.18 -27.67 -29.33
C THR A 5 13.79 -26.18 -29.32
N ILE A 6 14.81 -25.32 -29.25
CA ILE A 6 14.93 -23.85 -29.26
C ILE A 6 14.15 -23.08 -30.36
N ALA A 7 13.70 -21.86 -30.03
CA ALA A 7 13.67 -20.67 -30.90
C ALA A 7 13.72 -19.41 -29.99
N LEU A 8 14.87 -18.78 -29.73
CA LEU A 8 15.56 -17.75 -30.52
C LEU A 8 14.62 -16.66 -31.11
N GLY A 9 14.65 -15.47 -30.51
CA GLY A 9 13.94 -14.28 -30.99
C GLY A 9 14.51 -13.00 -30.38
N ALA A 10 15.78 -12.71 -30.69
CA ALA A 10 16.41 -11.43 -30.39
C ALA A 10 15.85 -10.34 -31.33
N ILE A 11 15.21 -9.32 -30.76
CA ILE A 11 14.85 -8.05 -31.42
C ILE A 11 15.63 -6.98 -30.63
N LEU A 12 16.86 -6.63 -30.96
CA LEU A 12 17.33 -5.76 -32.06
C LEU A 12 16.70 -4.34 -32.03
N ALA A 13 17.36 -3.52 -31.21
CA ALA A 13 17.83 -2.17 -31.50
C ALA A 13 16.86 -0.98 -31.64
N ALA A 14 17.21 0.02 -30.82
CA ALA A 14 17.49 1.41 -31.20
C ALA A 14 16.30 2.35 -31.46
N GLY A 15 16.25 3.38 -30.63
CA GLY A 15 15.66 4.68 -30.94
C GLY A 15 14.94 5.25 -29.73
N VAL A 16 15.11 6.49 -29.30
CA VAL A 16 15.88 7.65 -29.76
C VAL A 16 15.95 8.54 -28.51
N LEU A 17 17.16 8.98 -28.14
CA LEU A 17 17.36 10.09 -27.20
C LEU A 17 16.91 11.38 -27.90
N LEU A 18 15.87 12.04 -27.39
CA LEU A 18 15.51 13.40 -27.79
C LEU A 18 14.91 14.18 -26.61
N ALA A 19 15.66 15.21 -26.21
CA ALA A 19 15.24 16.49 -25.63
C ALA A 19 14.64 16.46 -24.20
N ALA A 20 14.97 17.38 -23.29
CA ALA A 20 15.55 18.71 -23.45
C ALA A 20 16.40 19.08 -22.22
N CYS A 21 17.55 19.73 -22.46
CA CYS A 21 18.13 20.64 -21.47
C CYS A 21 17.08 21.71 -21.18
N GLY A 22 16.58 21.75 -19.95
CA GLY A 22 15.95 22.94 -19.38
C GLY A 22 17.05 23.90 -18.99
N ASP A 23 17.43 24.77 -19.92
CA ASP A 23 18.19 25.99 -19.67
C ASP A 23 17.14 27.11 -19.64
N ASP A 24 17.04 27.82 -18.51
CA ASP A 24 16.83 29.28 -18.44
C ASP A 24 16.49 29.68 -16.99
N ASP A 25 17.55 30.12 -16.31
CA ASP A 25 17.56 30.89 -15.08
C ASP A 25 16.67 32.12 -15.24
N SER A 26 15.54 32.16 -14.53
CA SER A 26 14.79 33.39 -14.31
C SER A 26 14.85 33.70 -12.83
N THR A 27 15.92 34.41 -12.48
CA THR A 27 16.15 35.05 -11.20
C THR A 27 14.90 35.87 -10.84
N THR A 28 14.13 35.37 -9.87
CA THR A 28 12.93 36.03 -9.35
C THR A 28 13.28 37.43 -8.88
N THR A 29 12.82 38.42 -9.62
CA THR A 29 12.77 39.82 -9.19
C THR A 29 11.90 39.87 -7.94
N ALA A 30 12.51 40.19 -6.80
CA ALA A 30 11.82 40.39 -5.53
C ALA A 30 10.81 41.54 -5.66
N MET A 31 9.52 41.20 -5.55
CA MET A 31 8.44 42.15 -5.30
C MET A 31 8.03 42.00 -3.83
N PRO A 32 8.01 43.09 -3.02
CA PRO A 32 7.47 43.05 -1.67
C PRO A 32 5.95 43.07 -1.78
N GLY A 33 5.32 41.89 -1.70
CA GLY A 33 3.88 41.72 -1.83
C GLY A 33 3.33 40.99 -0.61
N THR A 34 2.74 41.76 0.28
CA THR A 34 1.63 41.43 1.18
C THR A 34 1.70 40.12 1.96
N GLU A 35 1.90 40.27 3.27
CA GLU A 35 1.55 39.29 4.30
C GLU A 35 0.03 39.04 4.28
N GLU A 36 -0.43 38.21 3.35
CA GLU A 36 -1.76 37.59 3.45
C GLU A 36 -1.63 36.43 4.44
N ASN A 37 -1.96 36.74 5.69
CA ASN A 37 -2.16 35.80 6.79
C ASN A 37 -3.27 34.81 6.39
N MET A 38 -2.92 33.74 5.67
CA MET A 38 -3.79 32.59 5.50
C MET A 38 -3.93 31.93 6.87
N PRO A 39 -5.16 31.73 7.40
CA PRO A 39 -5.31 30.88 8.56
C PRO A 39 -4.77 29.49 8.21
N ASP A 40 -3.78 29.03 8.96
CA ASP A 40 -3.46 27.61 9.12
C ASP A 40 -4.75 26.91 9.57
N GLU A 41 -5.59 26.51 8.62
CA GLU A 41 -6.62 25.52 8.86
C GLU A 41 -5.92 24.18 9.05
N ASP A 42 -5.48 24.00 10.29
CA ASP A 42 -5.39 22.75 11.03
C ASP A 42 -5.55 21.49 10.18
N MET A 43 -4.51 21.15 9.41
CA MET A 43 -4.40 19.84 8.75
C MET A 43 -3.96 18.74 9.73
N SER A 44 -4.25 18.89 11.03
CA SER A 44 -3.86 17.92 12.06
C SER A 44 -4.76 16.67 12.11
N ASP A 45 -5.86 16.67 11.37
CA ASP A 45 -6.78 15.52 11.22
C ASP A 45 -6.49 14.67 9.97
N MET A 46 -5.29 14.77 9.40
CA MET A 46 -4.77 13.59 8.69
C MET A 46 -4.22 12.67 9.77
N ASP A 47 -5.06 11.76 10.25
CA ASP A 47 -4.64 10.46 10.79
C ASP A 47 -3.75 9.82 9.72
N ALA A 48 -2.51 10.27 9.67
CA ALA A 48 -1.41 9.46 9.19
C ALA A 48 -1.45 8.31 10.16
N HIS A 49 -2.12 7.22 9.76
CA HIS A 49 -2.00 5.93 10.39
C HIS A 49 -0.50 5.74 10.58
N GLU A 50 -0.02 6.02 11.80
CA GLU A 50 1.29 5.56 12.20
C GLU A 50 1.27 4.06 11.92
N ASP A 51 2.44 3.51 11.61
CA ASP A 51 2.64 2.09 11.36
C ASP A 51 2.21 1.32 12.64
N GLU A 52 0.90 1.17 12.81
CA GLU A 52 0.19 0.54 13.91
C GLU A 52 0.47 -0.94 13.69
N GLY A 53 1.61 -1.41 14.21
CA GLY A 53 2.05 -2.77 13.97
C GLY A 53 0.94 -3.79 14.29
N THR A 54 0.97 -4.93 13.60
CA THR A 54 -0.01 -6.03 13.73
C THR A 54 -0.40 -6.32 15.19
N SER A 55 -1.71 -6.38 15.45
CA SER A 55 -2.30 -6.69 16.75
C SER A 55 -1.75 -8.01 17.32
N PRO A 56 -1.62 -8.12 18.66
CA PRO A 56 -1.08 -9.33 19.28
C PRO A 56 -1.98 -10.55 19.04
N VAL A 57 -1.37 -11.69 18.74
CA VAL A 57 -2.08 -12.96 18.57
C VAL A 57 -2.17 -13.72 19.91
N ALA A 58 -3.38 -14.08 20.31
CA ALA A 58 -3.61 -14.88 21.51
C ALA A 58 -3.10 -16.32 21.36
N GLU A 59 -2.57 -16.90 22.45
CA GLU A 59 -2.07 -18.28 22.44
C GLU A 59 -3.22 -19.27 22.22
N GLY A 60 -3.10 -20.11 21.18
CA GLY A 60 -4.12 -21.11 20.85
C GLY A 60 -5.32 -20.58 20.07
N ALA A 61 -5.30 -19.32 19.63
CA ALA A 61 -6.32 -18.75 18.75
C ALA A 61 -6.52 -19.59 17.48
N ARG A 62 -7.76 -19.67 16.98
CA ARG A 62 -8.05 -20.33 15.71
C ARG A 62 -7.50 -19.47 14.58
N GLN A 63 -6.63 -20.05 13.76
CA GLN A 63 -6.12 -19.38 12.57
C GLN A 63 -7.21 -19.30 11.48
N VAL A 64 -7.35 -18.11 10.89
CA VAL A 64 -8.19 -17.85 9.73
C VAL A 64 -7.29 -17.28 8.63
N GLU A 65 -7.17 -18.02 7.53
CA GLU A 65 -6.46 -17.54 6.35
C GLU A 65 -7.34 -16.54 5.61
N VAL A 66 -6.77 -15.37 5.30
CA VAL A 66 -7.45 -14.31 4.55
C VAL A 66 -6.54 -13.88 3.42
N VAL A 67 -7.08 -13.88 2.21
CA VAL A 67 -6.39 -13.38 1.01
C VAL A 67 -6.97 -12.03 0.64
N ALA A 68 -6.12 -11.03 0.44
CA ALA A 68 -6.48 -9.70 0.00
C ALA A 68 -5.97 -9.44 -1.42
N GLY A 69 -6.86 -8.96 -2.28
CA GLY A 69 -6.53 -8.58 -3.65
C GLY A 69 -7.74 -7.96 -4.34
N ASP A 70 -7.52 -7.15 -5.38
CA ASP A 70 -8.58 -6.53 -6.17
C ASP A 70 -9.62 -5.76 -5.33
N PHE A 71 -9.19 -5.13 -4.22
CA PHE A 71 -10.06 -4.46 -3.23
C PHE A 71 -11.12 -5.37 -2.59
N ALA A 72 -10.83 -6.67 -2.44
CA ALA A 72 -11.68 -7.65 -1.79
C ALA A 72 -10.87 -8.58 -0.87
N PHE A 73 -11.59 -9.25 0.03
CA PHE A 73 -11.06 -10.32 0.87
C PHE A 73 -11.71 -11.66 0.48
N ASP A 74 -10.92 -12.74 0.53
CA ASP A 74 -11.39 -14.12 0.48
C ASP A 74 -10.93 -14.85 1.76
N PRO A 75 -11.87 -15.30 2.62
CA PRO A 75 -13.31 -15.25 2.46
C PRO A 75 -13.92 -13.85 2.63
N ASP A 76 -15.13 -13.66 2.10
CA ASP A 76 -15.94 -12.44 2.27
C ASP A 76 -16.70 -12.41 3.61
N GLU A 77 -16.77 -13.54 4.32
CA GLU A 77 -17.39 -13.66 5.65
C GLU A 77 -16.56 -14.55 6.57
N ILE A 78 -16.33 -14.08 7.81
CA ILE A 78 -15.72 -14.84 8.89
C ILE A 78 -16.73 -14.92 10.05
N THR A 79 -17.06 -16.13 10.50
CA THR A 79 -17.95 -16.35 11.65
C THR A 79 -17.17 -16.83 12.88
N ALA A 80 -17.50 -16.29 14.04
CA ALA A 80 -16.93 -16.66 15.34
C ALA A 80 -18.02 -16.76 16.42
N GLU A 81 -17.77 -17.56 17.46
CA GLU A 81 -18.58 -17.51 18.68
C GLU A 81 -18.19 -16.30 19.55
N PRO A 82 -19.11 -15.74 20.35
CA PRO A 82 -18.77 -14.66 21.28
C PRO A 82 -17.65 -15.07 22.24
N GLY A 83 -16.54 -14.33 22.24
CA GLY A 83 -15.36 -14.59 23.06
C GLY A 83 -14.40 -15.64 22.51
N GLU A 84 -14.59 -16.09 21.26
CA GLU A 84 -13.62 -16.91 20.55
C GLU A 84 -12.42 -16.07 20.10
N ASP A 85 -11.20 -16.53 20.40
CA ASP A 85 -9.96 -15.90 19.92
C ASP A 85 -9.63 -16.36 18.48
N LEU A 86 -9.50 -15.39 17.57
CA LEU A 86 -9.10 -15.62 16.18
C LEU A 86 -7.74 -14.99 15.88
N ALA A 87 -6.96 -15.69 15.05
CA ALA A 87 -5.71 -15.19 14.49
C ALA A 87 -5.86 -15.04 12.98
N ILE A 88 -5.89 -13.81 12.48
CA ILE A 88 -5.95 -13.54 11.04
C ILE A 88 -4.56 -13.72 10.44
N ALA A 89 -4.45 -14.59 9.44
CA ALA A 89 -3.26 -14.79 8.64
C ALA A 89 -3.50 -14.19 7.26
N LEU A 90 -3.09 -12.93 7.09
CA LEU A 90 -3.31 -12.16 5.89
C LEU A 90 -2.24 -12.45 4.83
N THR A 91 -2.67 -12.67 3.59
CA THR A 91 -1.81 -12.74 2.40
C THR A 91 -2.29 -11.71 1.39
N SER A 92 -1.38 -10.86 0.90
CA SER A 92 -1.68 -9.92 -0.20
C SER A 92 -1.26 -10.51 -1.55
N GLU A 93 -2.13 -10.44 -2.56
CA GLU A 93 -1.85 -10.99 -3.91
C GLU A 93 -1.40 -9.94 -4.94
N ASP A 94 -1.66 -8.65 -4.72
CA ASP A 94 -1.33 -7.58 -5.66
C ASP A 94 -0.47 -6.46 -5.02
N ILE A 95 -1.07 -5.50 -4.34
CA ILE A 95 -0.38 -4.49 -3.53
C ILE A 95 -0.49 -4.87 -2.05
N LEU A 96 0.28 -4.21 -1.19
CA LEU A 96 0.13 -4.42 0.25
C LEU A 96 -1.26 -3.95 0.69
N HIS A 97 -1.96 -4.84 1.40
CA HIS A 97 -3.21 -4.55 2.06
C HIS A 97 -3.08 -4.80 3.55
N ASP A 98 -3.90 -4.07 4.29
CA ASP A 98 -4.14 -4.28 5.70
C ASP A 98 -5.54 -4.85 5.90
N PHE A 99 -5.72 -5.58 7.00
CA PHE A 99 -7.02 -6.05 7.47
C PHE A 99 -7.32 -5.39 8.81
N THR A 100 -8.32 -4.51 8.84
CA THR A 100 -8.69 -3.74 10.04
C THR A 100 -10.17 -3.92 10.36
N ILE A 101 -10.49 -4.09 11.65
CA ILE A 101 -11.86 -4.07 12.18
C ILE A 101 -11.90 -3.07 13.35
N ASP A 102 -12.36 -1.85 13.07
CA ASP A 102 -12.34 -0.73 14.02
C ASP A 102 -13.09 -1.03 15.32
N GLU A 103 -14.26 -1.69 15.24
CA GLU A 103 -15.07 -2.00 16.42
C GLU A 103 -14.42 -3.02 17.36
N LEU A 104 -13.42 -3.76 16.88
CA LEU A 104 -12.67 -4.75 17.64
C LEU A 104 -11.24 -4.31 17.97
N ASP A 105 -10.81 -3.13 17.49
CA ASP A 105 -9.43 -2.63 17.64
C ASP A 105 -8.40 -3.66 17.13
N ALA A 106 -8.73 -4.30 15.99
CA ALA A 106 -7.94 -5.36 15.39
C ALA A 106 -7.35 -4.90 14.07
N HIS A 107 -6.04 -5.07 13.90
CA HIS A 107 -5.27 -4.68 12.72
C HIS A 107 -4.22 -5.75 12.38
N VAL A 108 -4.08 -6.08 11.10
CA VAL A 108 -3.01 -6.93 10.57
C VAL A 108 -2.52 -6.32 9.25
N ALA A 109 -1.24 -5.99 9.19
CA ALA A 109 -0.57 -5.63 7.95
C ALA A 109 0.02 -6.90 7.28
N ALA A 110 -0.06 -6.99 5.96
CA ALA A 110 0.61 -8.05 5.21
C ALA A 110 2.12 -7.79 5.11
N ASP A 111 2.93 -8.86 5.26
CA ASP A 111 4.40 -8.84 5.09
C ASP A 111 4.85 -8.93 3.62
#